data_AF-A0AAN8DE91-F1
#
_entry.id   AF-A0AAN8DE91-F1
#
_cell.length_a   1.000
_cell.length_b   1.000
_cell.length_c   1.000
_cell.angle_alpha   90.00
_cell.angle_beta   90.00
_cell.angle_gamma   90.00
#
_symmetry.space_group_name_H-M   'P 1'
#
loop_
_entity.id
_entity.type
_entity.pdbx_description
1 polymer ?
#
loop_
_entity_poly.entity_id
_entity_poly.type
_entity_poly.pdbx_seq_one_letter_code
_entity_poly.pdbx_strand_id
1 'polypeptide(L)'
;MKVFVDKHLCEPPASDQHLGLKSPIRKNKAKTFASLYEVVQLSKNKQNTIKVDRQILQRLVTAYRAGRKVDLEYVLQHELMPIPLSLAATNGSLHSTNKSVFANIMTKHVQTPADVPLQEPSCLAIDGQALVMALGKPPDTTTFGNYGNKFAETVLKMGEKYQRVDVVFDRYRDKSIKTGARRKRKQRHRPVRR
;
A
#
# COMPACT_ATOMS: atom_id res chain seq x y z
N MET A 1 -4.38 -16.20 26.59
CA MET A 1 -4.94 -15.39 25.48
C MET A 1 -4.89 -13.87 25.76
N LYS A 2 -5.27 -13.40 26.97
CA LYS A 2 -5.16 -11.98 27.39
C LYS A 2 -3.76 -11.37 27.19
N VAL A 3 -2.73 -12.07 27.65
CA VAL A 3 -1.33 -11.64 27.56
C VAL A 3 -0.81 -11.50 26.11
N PHE A 4 -1.33 -12.29 25.17
CA PHE A 4 -0.93 -12.26 23.75
C PHE A 4 -1.53 -11.06 23.02
N VAL A 5 -2.80 -10.73 23.31
CA VAL A 5 -3.48 -9.55 22.75
C VAL A 5 -2.81 -8.27 23.26
N ASP A 6 -2.54 -8.19 24.56
CA ASP A 6 -1.95 -7.02 25.20
C ASP A 6 -0.52 -6.75 24.71
N LYS A 7 0.33 -7.78 24.59
CA LYS A 7 1.74 -7.61 24.16
C LYS A 7 1.94 -7.40 22.66
N HIS A 8 1.03 -7.85 21.79
CA HIS A 8 1.33 -7.95 20.36
C HIS A 8 0.38 -7.17 19.45
N LEU A 9 -0.79 -6.76 19.92
CA LEU A 9 -1.73 -5.94 19.15
C LEU A 9 -1.84 -4.49 19.63
N CYS A 10 -1.36 -4.17 20.84
CA CYS A 10 -1.77 -2.96 21.58
C CYS A 10 -0.66 -1.94 21.93
N GLU A 11 0.53 -1.98 21.33
CA GLU A 11 1.47 -0.85 21.47
C GLU A 11 1.50 0.02 20.21
N PRO A 12 0.53 0.96 20.06
CA PRO A 12 0.64 2.04 19.10
C PRO A 12 1.66 3.08 19.59
N PRO A 13 2.17 3.93 18.68
CA PRO A 13 3.07 5.03 19.06
C PRO A 13 2.43 5.95 20.12
N ALA A 14 3.26 6.52 21.00
CA ALA A 14 2.89 7.30 22.19
C ALA A 14 1.93 8.50 21.98
N SER A 15 1.57 8.80 20.73
CA SER A 15 0.64 9.86 20.34
C SER A 15 -0.84 9.45 20.24
N ASP A 16 -1.17 8.15 20.30
CA ASP A 16 -2.55 7.68 20.18
C ASP A 16 -3.26 7.66 21.54
N GLN A 17 -4.27 8.52 21.70
CA GLN A 17 -5.15 8.53 22.88
C GLN A 17 -5.96 7.24 22.94
N HIS A 18 -5.81 6.46 24.02
CA HIS A 18 -6.63 5.28 24.28
C HIS A 18 -8.10 5.68 24.48
N LEU A 19 -8.96 5.35 23.52
CA LEU A 19 -10.40 5.44 23.66
C LEU A 19 -10.93 4.16 24.30
N GLY A 20 -11.83 4.31 25.27
CA GLY A 20 -12.47 3.18 25.93
C GLY A 20 -13.50 2.50 25.02
N LEU A 21 -13.80 1.23 25.30
CA LEU A 21 -14.78 0.45 24.53
C LEU A 21 -16.18 1.11 24.48
N LYS A 22 -16.57 1.77 25.57
CA LYS A 22 -17.85 2.49 25.69
C LYS A 22 -17.79 3.93 25.16
N SER A 23 -16.64 4.39 24.68
CA SER A 23 -16.52 5.72 24.10
C SER A 23 -17.34 5.82 22.80
N PRO A 24 -17.97 6.97 22.53
CA PRO A 24 -18.80 7.14 21.34
C PRO A 24 -17.96 7.10 20.07
N ILE A 25 -18.41 6.34 19.07
CA ILE A 25 -17.81 6.35 17.73
C ILE A 25 -18.23 7.64 17.05
N ARG A 26 -17.29 8.57 16.95
CA ARG A 26 -17.43 9.72 16.07
C ARG A 26 -17.45 9.24 14.62
N LYS A 27 -18.18 9.95 13.75
CA LYS A 27 -18.15 9.69 12.31
C LYS A 27 -16.68 9.59 11.89
N ASN A 28 -16.30 8.52 11.20
CA ASN A 28 -14.92 8.29 10.80
C ASN A 28 -14.47 9.42 9.85
N LYS A 29 -13.95 10.50 10.43
CA LYS A 29 -13.23 11.56 9.74
C LYS A 29 -11.77 11.13 9.68
N ALA A 30 -11.52 9.96 9.10
CA ALA A 30 -10.18 9.43 8.96
C ALA A 30 -9.32 10.57 8.41
N LYS A 31 -8.34 11.00 9.21
CA LYS A 31 -7.34 11.96 8.78
C LYS A 31 -6.79 11.40 7.48
N THR A 32 -7.05 12.07 6.36
CA THR A 32 -6.45 11.67 5.10
C THR A 32 -4.94 11.74 5.31
N PHE A 33 -4.17 10.89 4.63
CA PHE A 33 -2.71 10.87 4.81
C PHE A 33 -2.03 12.24 4.57
N ALA A 34 -2.75 13.22 4.00
CA ALA A 34 -2.38 14.63 3.90
C ALA A 34 -2.33 15.36 5.24
N SER A 35 -3.19 15.02 6.21
CA SER A 35 -3.34 15.71 7.50
C SER A 35 -2.49 15.11 8.64
N LEU A 36 -1.77 14.01 8.38
CA LEU A 36 -0.95 13.32 9.37
C LEU A 36 0.54 13.69 9.30
N TYR A 37 0.98 14.43 8.27
CA TYR A 37 2.40 14.73 8.07
C TYR A 37 2.62 16.08 7.38
N GLU A 38 3.54 16.89 7.91
CA GLU A 38 4.10 18.03 7.18
C GLU A 38 4.97 17.54 6.02
N VAL A 39 4.80 18.15 4.85
CA VAL A 39 5.52 17.77 3.62
C VAL A 39 6.67 18.76 3.39
N VAL A 40 7.90 18.29 3.56
CA VAL A 40 9.07 19.00 3.02
C VAL A 40 9.04 18.91 1.49
N GLN A 41 8.98 20.06 0.83
CA GLN A 41 9.02 20.16 -0.62
C GLN A 41 10.47 19.99 -1.11
N LEU A 42 10.71 18.97 -1.93
CA LEU A 42 11.99 18.82 -2.66
C LEU A 42 11.85 19.41 -4.07
N SER A 43 12.85 20.20 -4.46
CA SER A 43 12.89 20.98 -5.69
C SER A 43 12.85 20.11 -6.96
N LYS A 44 12.15 20.61 -7.98
CA LYS A 44 11.81 19.92 -9.23
C LYS A 44 12.94 19.98 -10.27
N ASN A 45 14.05 19.24 -10.11
CA ASN A 45 15.12 19.25 -11.12
C ASN A 45 15.15 17.99 -12.01
N LYS A 46 14.12 17.83 -12.85
CA LYS A 46 14.02 16.76 -13.85
C LYS A 46 15.05 16.88 -15.00
N GLN A 47 15.57 18.08 -15.25
CA GLN A 47 16.50 18.36 -16.36
C GLN A 47 17.95 17.89 -16.12
N ASN A 48 18.35 17.64 -14.87
CA ASN A 48 19.75 17.30 -14.57
C ASN A 48 20.10 15.86 -14.94
N THR A 49 19.15 14.94 -14.96
CA THR A 49 19.44 13.50 -15.10
C THR A 49 19.64 13.05 -16.55
N ILE A 50 18.87 13.60 -17.49
CA ILE A 50 19.05 13.34 -18.95
C ILE A 50 20.45 13.81 -19.41
N LYS A 51 20.98 14.87 -18.79
CA LYS A 51 22.32 15.39 -19.08
C LYS A 51 23.44 14.44 -18.61
N VAL A 52 23.25 13.72 -17.50
CA VAL A 52 24.25 12.79 -16.95
C VAL A 52 24.39 11.54 -17.81
N ASP A 53 23.28 10.96 -18.27
CA ASP A 53 23.30 9.77 -19.13
C ASP A 53 24.01 10.04 -20.47
N ARG A 54 23.67 11.18 -21.11
CA ARG A 54 24.37 11.64 -22.32
C ARG A 54 25.88 11.81 -22.08
N GLN A 55 26.28 12.32 -20.92
CA GLN A 55 27.71 12.50 -20.60
C GLN A 55 28.42 11.16 -20.40
N ILE A 56 27.79 10.18 -19.75
CA ILE A 56 28.36 8.83 -19.55
C ILE A 56 28.51 8.12 -20.90
N LEU A 57 27.47 8.12 -21.73
CA LEU A 57 27.52 7.56 -23.08
C LEU A 57 28.58 8.26 -23.94
N GLN A 58 28.66 9.60 -23.90
CA GLN A 58 29.69 10.34 -24.62
C GLN A 58 31.10 9.95 -24.16
N ARG A 59 31.33 9.78 -22.85
CA ARG A 59 32.62 9.34 -22.30
C ARG A 59 32.97 7.91 -22.72
N LEU A 60 32.00 7.00 -22.70
CA LEU A 60 32.18 5.62 -23.17
C LEU A 60 32.57 5.57 -24.65
N VAL A 61 31.86 6.32 -25.49
CA VAL A 61 32.15 6.41 -26.94
C VAL A 61 33.53 7.04 -27.18
N THR A 62 33.88 8.12 -26.47
CA THR A 62 35.20 8.75 -26.60
C THR A 62 36.32 7.81 -26.14
N ALA A 63 36.13 7.08 -25.04
CA ALA A 63 37.10 6.10 -24.55
C ALA A 63 37.31 4.96 -25.55
N TYR A 64 36.22 4.42 -26.09
CA TYR A 64 36.25 3.40 -27.14
C TYR A 64 36.98 3.90 -28.39
N ARG A 65 36.62 5.09 -28.89
CA ARG A 65 37.29 5.72 -30.05
C ARG A 65 38.77 6.04 -29.80
N ALA A 66 39.15 6.32 -28.57
CA ALA A 66 40.55 6.54 -28.18
C ALA A 66 41.36 5.24 -28.03
N GLY A 67 40.81 4.08 -28.43
CA GLY A 67 41.49 2.79 -28.39
C GLY A 67 41.55 2.13 -27.01
N ARG A 68 40.78 2.63 -26.02
CA ARG A 68 40.68 1.96 -24.73
C ARG A 68 39.82 0.70 -24.89
N LYS A 69 40.23 -0.39 -24.22
CA LYS A 69 39.46 -1.63 -24.15
C LYS A 69 38.16 -1.40 -23.38
N VAL A 70 37.07 -1.16 -24.11
CA VAL A 70 35.71 -1.01 -23.57
C VAL A 70 34.83 -2.05 -24.22
N ASP A 71 34.28 -2.95 -23.40
CA ASP A 71 33.27 -3.92 -23.83
C ASP A 71 31.90 -3.22 -23.86
N LEU A 72 31.56 -2.65 -25.01
CA LEU A 72 30.29 -1.93 -25.17
C LEU A 72 29.09 -2.87 -25.09
N GLU A 73 29.23 -4.13 -25.52
CA GLU A 73 28.13 -5.10 -25.47
C GLU A 73 27.75 -5.41 -24.03
N TYR A 74 28.73 -5.74 -23.19
CA TYR A 74 28.50 -5.98 -21.77
C TYR A 74 27.97 -4.73 -21.04
N VAL A 75 28.57 -3.56 -21.29
CA VAL A 75 28.19 -2.31 -20.62
C VAL A 75 26.74 -1.89 -20.95
N LEU A 76 26.31 -2.07 -22.20
CA LEU A 76 24.96 -1.68 -22.65
C LEU A 76 23.85 -2.67 -22.23
N GLN A 77 24.20 -3.85 -21.72
CA GLN A 77 23.23 -4.75 -21.08
C GLN A 77 22.72 -4.23 -19.73
N HIS A 78 23.37 -3.21 -19.17
CA HIS A 78 23.10 -2.70 -17.83
C HIS A 78 22.62 -1.25 -17.89
N GLU A 79 21.83 -0.83 -16.90
CA GLU A 79 21.42 0.57 -16.80
C GLU A 79 22.63 1.45 -16.39
N LEU A 80 23.02 2.41 -17.25
CA LEU A 80 24.17 3.30 -17.02
C LEU A 80 23.89 4.41 -15.99
N MET A 81 22.66 4.48 -15.51
CA MET A 81 22.25 5.44 -14.50
C MET A 81 22.53 4.94 -13.08
N PRO A 82 22.76 5.85 -12.11
CA PRO A 82 22.91 5.48 -10.70
C PRO A 82 21.68 4.78 -10.08
N ILE A 83 20.53 4.86 -10.76
CA ILE A 83 19.24 4.34 -10.30
C ILE A 83 18.58 3.63 -11.49
N PRO A 84 18.04 2.42 -11.30
CA PRO A 84 17.31 1.74 -12.36
C PRO A 84 16.01 2.49 -12.68
N LEU A 85 15.95 3.13 -13.86
CA LEU A 85 14.78 3.87 -14.37
C LEU A 85 13.56 2.98 -14.58
N SER A 86 13.78 1.69 -14.82
CA SER A 86 12.72 0.68 -14.85
C SER A 86 11.93 0.62 -13.53
N LEU A 87 12.56 0.95 -12.40
CA LEU A 87 11.98 0.82 -11.06
C LEU A 87 11.78 2.16 -10.34
N ALA A 88 12.62 3.15 -10.60
CA ALA A 88 12.63 4.42 -9.87
C ALA A 88 12.86 5.63 -10.78
N ALA A 89 12.15 6.70 -10.47
CA ALA A 89 12.34 7.99 -11.12
C ALA A 89 13.71 8.56 -10.74
N THR A 90 14.18 9.48 -11.56
CA THR A 90 15.50 10.14 -11.44
C THR A 90 15.77 10.84 -10.11
N ASN A 91 14.73 11.11 -9.32
CA ASN A 91 14.82 11.65 -7.96
C ASN A 91 14.89 10.57 -6.87
N GLY A 92 15.18 9.32 -7.23
CA GLY A 92 15.24 8.17 -6.31
C GLY A 92 13.87 7.66 -5.85
N SER A 93 12.75 8.20 -6.37
CA SER A 93 11.42 7.74 -5.97
C SER A 93 10.92 6.59 -6.85
N LEU A 94 10.47 5.48 -6.24
CA LEU A 94 9.89 4.34 -6.98
C LEU A 94 8.79 4.76 -7.95
N HIS A 95 8.82 4.28 -9.19
CA HIS A 95 7.73 4.54 -10.14
C HIS A 95 6.40 4.02 -9.59
N SER A 96 5.40 4.90 -9.54
CA SER A 96 4.04 4.50 -9.14
C SER A 96 3.30 4.00 -10.37
N THR A 97 3.11 2.69 -10.48
CA THR A 97 2.23 2.09 -11.48
C THR A 97 0.77 2.21 -11.05
N ASN A 98 -0.14 2.30 -12.01
CA ASN A 98 -1.56 2.32 -11.72
C ASN A 98 -2.06 0.91 -11.41
N LYS A 99 -2.10 0.56 -10.12
CA LYS A 99 -2.55 -0.76 -9.66
C LYS A 99 -3.94 -1.15 -10.19
N SER A 100 -4.86 -0.20 -10.38
CA SER A 100 -6.20 -0.53 -10.88
C SER A 100 -6.17 -0.96 -12.35
N VAL A 101 -5.32 -0.34 -13.18
CA VAL A 101 -5.14 -0.76 -14.58
C VAL A 101 -4.60 -2.19 -14.64
N PHE A 102 -3.59 -2.50 -13.82
CA PHE A 102 -3.05 -3.86 -13.76
C PHE A 102 -4.08 -4.88 -13.26
N ALA A 103 -4.82 -4.55 -12.19
CA ALA A 103 -5.89 -5.41 -11.69
C ALA A 103 -6.93 -5.68 -12.78
N ASN A 104 -7.38 -4.64 -13.49
CA ASN A 104 -8.34 -4.77 -14.59
C ASN A 104 -7.81 -5.65 -15.74
N ILE A 105 -6.52 -5.53 -16.08
CA ILE A 105 -5.90 -6.38 -17.11
C ILE A 105 -5.89 -7.83 -16.65
N MET A 106 -5.48 -8.08 -15.40
CA MET A 106 -5.42 -9.43 -14.83
C MET A 106 -6.80 -10.09 -14.72
N THR A 107 -7.84 -9.31 -14.41
CA THR A 107 -9.21 -9.84 -14.24
C THR A 107 -10.05 -9.80 -15.52
N LYS A 108 -9.57 -9.19 -16.62
CA LYS A 108 -10.34 -8.97 -17.85
C LYS A 108 -11.00 -10.24 -18.42
N HIS A 109 -10.34 -11.38 -18.23
CA HIS A 109 -10.79 -12.68 -18.75
C HIS A 109 -11.02 -13.72 -17.65
N VAL A 110 -11.00 -13.29 -16.38
CA VAL A 110 -11.25 -14.17 -15.25
C VAL A 110 -12.73 -14.11 -14.93
N GLN A 111 -13.44 -15.22 -15.15
CA GLN A 111 -14.78 -15.40 -14.64
C GLN A 111 -14.67 -15.96 -13.23
N THR A 112 -14.89 -15.11 -12.22
CA THR A 112 -14.98 -15.55 -10.83
C THR A 112 -16.44 -15.90 -10.55
N PRO A 113 -16.78 -17.16 -10.23
CA PRO A 113 -18.12 -17.52 -9.79
C PRO A 113 -18.53 -16.67 -8.59
N ALA A 114 -19.79 -16.23 -8.54
CA ALA A 114 -20.33 -15.54 -7.37
C ALA A 114 -20.35 -16.46 -6.13
N ASP A 115 -20.56 -17.76 -6.36
CA ASP A 115 -20.48 -18.80 -5.36
C ASP A 115 -19.47 -19.87 -5.81
N VAL A 116 -18.54 -20.22 -4.91
CA VAL A 116 -17.64 -21.35 -5.09
C VAL A 116 -18.25 -22.53 -4.33
N PRO A 117 -18.53 -23.67 -4.99
CA PRO A 117 -19.05 -24.85 -4.29
C PRO A 117 -18.05 -25.27 -3.22
N LEU A 118 -18.53 -25.38 -1.97
CA LEU A 118 -17.71 -25.73 -0.82
C LEU A 118 -17.41 -27.24 -0.87
N GLN A 119 -16.15 -27.60 -1.08
CA GLN A 119 -15.67 -28.98 -1.01
C GLN A 119 -14.88 -29.20 0.27
N GLU A 120 -15.32 -30.16 1.10
CA GLU A 120 -14.76 -30.57 2.40
C GLU A 120 -14.22 -29.38 3.26
N PRO A 121 -13.34 -29.52 4.29
CA PRO A 121 -13.19 -28.44 5.26
C PRO A 121 -12.63 -27.16 4.64
N SER A 122 -13.49 -26.15 4.52
CA SER A 122 -13.21 -24.90 3.84
C SER A 122 -12.91 -23.77 4.84
N CYS A 123 -12.04 -22.86 4.43
CA CYS A 123 -11.61 -21.71 5.23
C CYS A 123 -11.95 -20.40 4.51
N LEU A 124 -12.59 -19.47 5.22
CA LEU A 124 -12.83 -18.12 4.75
C LEU A 124 -11.73 -17.19 5.27
N ALA A 125 -10.92 -16.64 4.37
CA ALA A 125 -9.95 -15.59 4.70
C ALA A 125 -10.54 -14.20 4.42
N ILE A 126 -10.57 -13.33 5.43
CA ILE A 126 -11.14 -11.98 5.36
C ILE A 126 -10.02 -10.94 5.57
N ASP A 127 -9.88 -10.00 4.63
CA ASP A 127 -9.13 -8.76 4.88
C ASP A 127 -9.93 -7.88 5.86
N GLY A 128 -9.49 -7.85 7.11
CA GLY A 128 -10.17 -7.15 8.19
C GLY A 128 -10.25 -5.64 7.95
N GLN A 129 -9.23 -5.03 7.33
CA GLN A 129 -9.25 -3.61 7.04
C GLN A 129 -10.25 -3.28 5.93
N ALA A 130 -10.32 -4.14 4.90
CA ALA A 130 -11.31 -4.00 3.85
C ALA A 130 -12.73 -4.12 4.40
N LEU A 131 -12.99 -5.09 5.30
CA LEU A 131 -14.29 -5.27 5.93
C LEU A 131 -14.69 -4.06 6.80
N VAL A 132 -13.76 -3.50 7.58
CA VAL A 132 -14.01 -2.26 8.35
C VAL A 132 -14.41 -1.11 7.44
N MET A 133 -13.76 -0.96 6.29
CA MET A 133 -14.10 0.08 5.31
C MET A 133 -15.46 -0.17 4.64
N ALA A 134 -15.77 -1.43 4.31
CA ALA A 134 -17.04 -1.82 3.70
C ALA A 134 -18.23 -1.62 4.67
N LEU A 135 -18.05 -1.94 5.95
CA LEU A 135 -19.06 -1.75 6.99
C LEU A 135 -19.35 -0.27 7.28
N GLY A 136 -18.38 0.62 7.06
CA GLY A 136 -18.54 2.05 7.31
C GLY A 136 -18.87 2.34 8.78
N LYS A 137 -19.88 3.20 9.03
CA LYS A 137 -20.47 3.39 10.36
C LYS A 137 -21.97 3.03 10.30
N PRO A 138 -22.36 1.82 10.74
CA PRO A 138 -23.76 1.43 10.84
C PRO A 138 -24.59 2.38 11.73
N PRO A 139 -25.86 2.67 11.41
CA PRO A 139 -26.70 3.64 12.14
C PRO A 139 -26.87 3.31 13.63
N ASP A 140 -26.92 2.02 13.96
CA ASP A 140 -27.08 1.41 15.29
C ASP A 140 -25.78 1.35 16.11
N THR A 141 -24.64 1.74 15.53
CA THR A 141 -23.34 1.68 16.21
C THR A 141 -22.93 3.03 16.81
N THR A 142 -23.23 3.18 18.10
CA THR A 142 -22.89 4.38 18.88
C THR A 142 -21.53 4.29 19.57
N THR A 143 -21.06 3.10 19.94
CA THR A 143 -19.79 2.87 20.69
C THR A 143 -18.86 1.88 19.98
N PHE A 144 -17.57 1.90 20.32
CA PHE A 144 -16.58 0.93 19.80
C PHE A 144 -16.97 -0.51 20.10
N GLY A 145 -17.57 -0.77 21.26
CA GLY A 145 -18.14 -2.07 21.60
C GLY A 145 -19.25 -2.50 20.65
N ASN A 146 -20.22 -1.62 20.36
CA ASN A 146 -21.30 -1.95 19.43
C ASN A 146 -20.77 -2.24 18.02
N TYR A 147 -19.78 -1.48 17.58
CA TYR A 147 -19.15 -1.73 16.28
C TYR A 147 -18.35 -3.03 16.26
N GLY A 148 -17.62 -3.34 17.34
CA GLY A 148 -16.94 -4.62 17.50
C GLY A 148 -17.91 -5.80 17.41
N ASN A 149 -19.07 -5.69 18.07
CA ASN A 149 -20.13 -6.69 17.98
C ASN A 149 -20.66 -6.82 16.54
N LYS A 150 -20.95 -5.69 15.88
CA LYS A 150 -21.44 -5.70 14.50
C LYS A 150 -20.43 -6.29 13.52
N PHE A 151 -19.15 -5.99 13.72
CA PHE A 151 -18.05 -6.56 12.96
C PHE A 151 -17.99 -8.08 13.16
N ALA A 152 -18.02 -8.54 14.41
CA ALA A 152 -18.00 -9.98 14.74
C ALA A 152 -19.23 -10.71 14.18
N GLU A 153 -20.43 -10.14 14.32
CA GLU A 153 -21.65 -10.68 13.71
C GLU A 153 -21.53 -10.81 12.19
N THR A 154 -20.93 -9.82 11.53
CA THR A 154 -20.73 -9.85 10.08
C THR A 154 -19.75 -10.96 9.69
N VAL A 155 -18.64 -11.08 10.40
CA VAL A 155 -17.65 -12.15 10.19
C VAL A 155 -18.27 -13.54 10.36
N LEU A 156 -19.03 -13.75 11.43
CA LEU A 156 -19.70 -15.03 11.71
C LEU A 156 -20.75 -15.36 10.65
N LYS A 157 -21.55 -14.38 10.20
CA LYS A 157 -22.53 -14.57 9.11
C LYS A 157 -21.86 -14.91 7.78
N MET A 158 -20.78 -14.21 7.41
CA MET A 158 -20.01 -14.54 6.21
C MET A 158 -19.40 -15.94 6.29
N GLY A 159 -19.03 -16.36 7.50
CA GLY A 159 -18.40 -17.63 7.80
C GLY A 159 -19.34 -18.81 8.02
N GLU A 160 -20.66 -18.64 7.99
CA GLU A 160 -21.64 -19.65 8.45
C GLU A 160 -21.47 -21.02 7.77
N LYS A 161 -21.07 -21.02 6.49
CA LYS A 161 -20.86 -22.23 5.69
C LYS A 161 -19.43 -22.78 5.72
N TYR A 162 -18.51 -22.09 6.42
CA TYR A 162 -17.09 -22.43 6.46
C TYR A 162 -16.74 -23.05 7.81
N GLN A 163 -15.84 -24.03 7.82
CA GLN A 163 -15.39 -24.65 9.07
C GLN A 163 -14.50 -23.70 9.87
N ARG A 164 -13.79 -22.80 9.19
CA ARG A 164 -12.84 -21.86 9.78
C ARG A 164 -12.94 -20.49 9.12
N VAL A 165 -12.80 -19.45 9.93
CA VAL A 165 -12.74 -18.06 9.47
C VAL A 165 -11.47 -17.41 10.01
N ASP A 166 -10.63 -16.92 9.12
CA ASP A 166 -9.40 -16.19 9.43
C ASP A 166 -9.56 -14.71 9.06
N VAL A 167 -9.61 -13.84 10.06
CA VAL A 167 -9.63 -12.39 9.85
C VAL A 167 -8.20 -11.85 9.97
N VAL A 168 -7.67 -11.30 8.88
CA VAL A 168 -6.29 -10.84 8.79
C VAL A 168 -6.25 -9.32 8.69
N PHE A 169 -5.48 -8.69 9.57
CA PHE A 169 -5.21 -7.25 9.52
C PHE A 169 -3.79 -6.98 9.05
N ASP A 170 -3.65 -6.00 8.16
CA ASP A 170 -2.36 -5.51 7.69
C ASP A 170 -1.54 -4.96 8.87
N ARG A 171 -0.29 -5.43 9.03
CA ARG A 171 0.65 -4.83 9.99
C ARG A 171 1.39 -3.67 9.32
N TYR A 172 1.33 -2.51 9.94
CA TYR A 172 2.07 -1.34 9.48
C TYR A 172 3.51 -1.42 9.99
N ARG A 173 4.47 -1.64 9.08
CA ARG A 173 5.91 -1.57 9.37
C ARG A 173 6.49 -0.29 8.78
N ASP A 174 7.30 0.43 9.57
CA ASP A 174 7.88 1.71 9.17
C ASP A 174 8.85 1.58 8.00
N LYS A 175 9.71 0.56 8.04
CA LYS A 175 10.66 0.22 6.98
C LYS A 175 10.05 -0.79 6.01
N SER A 176 9.06 -0.38 5.21
CA SER A 176 8.48 -1.21 4.16
C SER A 176 8.46 -0.51 2.80
N ILE A 177 8.45 -1.29 1.72
CA ILE A 177 8.25 -0.78 0.34
C ILE A 177 6.91 -0.01 0.25
N LYS A 178 5.90 -0.41 1.03
CA LYS A 178 4.62 0.30 1.14
C LYS A 178 4.79 1.74 1.66
N THR A 179 5.84 2.07 2.42
CA THR A 179 6.08 3.42 2.95
C THR A 179 6.27 4.47 1.83
N GLY A 180 7.03 4.14 0.78
CA GLY A 180 7.20 5.01 -0.39
C GLY A 180 5.91 5.22 -1.18
N ALA A 181 5.12 4.15 -1.36
CA ALA A 181 3.82 4.22 -2.03
C ALA A 181 2.78 5.01 -1.21
N ARG A 182 2.75 4.84 0.12
CA ARG A 182 1.94 5.62 1.06
C ARG A 182 2.27 7.10 0.95
N ARG A 183 3.55 7.47 0.87
CA ARG A 183 4.01 8.86 0.69
C ARG A 183 3.51 9.50 -0.62
N LYS A 184 3.52 8.77 -1.74
CA LYS A 184 3.02 9.30 -3.04
C LYS A 184 1.50 9.52 -3.09
N ARG A 185 0.71 8.65 -2.44
CA ARG A 185 -0.76 8.82 -2.36
C ARG A 185 -1.19 10.10 -1.62
N LYS A 186 -0.31 10.68 -0.80
CA LYS A 186 -0.52 11.99 -0.14
C LYS A 186 -0.65 13.13 -1.14
N GLN A 187 -0.01 13.05 -2.31
CA GLN A 187 0.16 14.19 -3.23
C GLN A 187 -0.96 14.32 -4.29
N ARG A 188 -1.82 13.30 -4.51
CA ARG A 188 -2.74 13.26 -5.67
C ARG A 188 -4.23 13.49 -5.37
N HIS A 189 -4.67 13.67 -4.13
CA HIS A 189 -6.10 13.87 -3.84
C HIS A 189 -6.45 15.36 -3.71
N ARG A 190 -6.98 15.95 -4.79
CA ARG A 190 -8.04 16.97 -4.63
C ARG A 190 -9.32 16.23 -4.19
N PRO A 191 -10.08 16.72 -3.21
CA PRO A 191 -11.32 16.08 -2.81
C PRO A 191 -12.32 16.13 -3.97
N VAL A 192 -12.98 15.01 -4.24
CA VAL A 192 -14.20 14.99 -5.06
C VAL A 192 -15.22 15.83 -4.29
N ARG A 193 -15.53 17.01 -4.84
CA ARG A 193 -16.66 17.81 -4.38
C ARG A 193 -17.92 17.06 -4.79
N ARG A 194 -18.71 16.62 -3.80
CA ARG A 194 -20.16 16.51 -3.98
C ARG A 194 -20.75 17.87 -3.65
#